data_AF-A0A2V5SZX8-F1
#
_entry.id   AF-A0A2V5SZX8-F1
#
_cell.length_a   1.000
_cell.length_b   1.000
_cell.length_c   1.000
_cell.angle_alpha   90.00
_cell.angle_beta   90.00
_cell.angle_gamma   90.00
#
_symmetry.space_group_name_H-M   'P 1'
#
loop_
_entity.id
_entity.type
_entity.pdbx_description
1 polymer ?
#
loop_
_entity_poly.entity_id
_entity_poly.type
_entity_poly.pdbx_seq_one_letter_code
_entity_poly.pdbx_strand_id
1 'polypeptide(L)'
;MLDPSADEIRDWGNSVMRLVADYFGELRDRRVYRHISSREIRDRLDAALPTKGIEFDELLKVFRETVVPFSRQNAHSRMFGYVQSPGTPLAALGDLLASTLNANLTVWRSAPAPVELERLTINWIRQILGFNAEAGGLFVSGGSMANLAAIAAARQAKDSSSGCLRMYASSETHFSIAKAAALLGIGRQNVRHVAVDEHFRIRVDDLVAQITADLEA
;
A
#
# COMPACT_ATOMS: atom_id res chain seq x y z
N MET A 1 26.52 15.95 11.24
CA MET A 1 27.09 15.99 9.87
C MET A 1 26.09 15.26 8.97
N LEU A 2 25.73 15.82 7.80
CA LEU A 2 24.70 15.19 6.95
C LEU A 2 25.26 14.02 6.12
N ASP A 3 26.58 13.92 5.99
CA ASP A 3 27.27 12.88 5.25
C ASP A 3 28.07 11.99 6.23
N PRO A 4 27.54 10.83 6.65
CA PRO A 4 28.26 9.90 7.52
C PRO A 4 29.39 9.18 6.79
N SER A 5 30.43 8.78 7.52
CA SER A 5 31.48 7.90 7.02
C SER A 5 30.96 6.48 6.76
N ALA A 6 31.69 5.71 5.95
CA ALA A 6 31.35 4.30 5.68
C ALA A 6 31.35 3.44 6.95
N ASP A 7 32.19 3.78 7.93
CA ASP A 7 32.25 3.07 9.22
C ASP A 7 31.03 3.41 10.08
N GLU A 8 30.64 4.68 10.17
CA GLU A 8 29.39 5.08 10.84
C GLU A 8 28.17 4.40 10.22
N ILE A 9 28.07 4.37 8.87
CA ILE A 9 26.98 3.68 8.17
C ILE A 9 26.96 2.19 8.53
N ARG A 10 28.13 1.54 8.58
CA ARG A 10 28.23 0.11 8.90
C ARG A 10 27.82 -0.17 10.34
N ASP A 11 28.25 0.65 11.27
CA ASP A 11 27.92 0.50 12.69
C ASP A 11 26.42 0.68 12.92
N TRP A 12 25.81 1.73 12.35
CA TRP A 12 24.36 1.94 12.40
C TRP A 12 23.59 0.80 11.74
N GLY A 13 24.04 0.35 10.57
CA GLY A 13 23.47 -0.79 9.86
C GLY A 13 23.48 -2.06 10.70
N ASN A 14 24.60 -2.35 11.39
CA ASN A 14 24.70 -3.50 12.30
C ASN A 14 23.73 -3.39 13.49
N SER A 15 23.59 -2.21 14.09
CA SER A 15 22.63 -1.96 15.18
C SER A 15 21.18 -2.19 14.72
N VAL A 16 20.81 -1.68 13.53
CA VAL A 16 19.48 -1.89 12.95
C VAL A 16 19.26 -3.37 12.60
N MET A 17 20.26 -4.04 12.04
CA MET A 17 20.10 -5.44 11.62
C MET A 17 19.93 -6.40 12.78
N ARG A 18 20.58 -6.11 13.92
CA ARG A 18 20.30 -6.82 15.17
C ARG A 18 18.84 -6.64 15.59
N LEU A 19 18.34 -5.40 15.58
CA LEU A 19 16.94 -5.12 15.93
C LEU A 19 15.95 -5.85 15.00
N VAL A 20 16.20 -5.86 13.69
CA VAL A 20 15.34 -6.56 12.72
C VAL A 20 15.33 -8.07 12.99
N ALA A 21 16.50 -8.67 13.24
CA ALA A 21 16.60 -10.09 13.57
C ALA A 21 15.84 -10.42 14.86
N ASP A 22 16.06 -9.64 15.93
CA ASP A 22 15.35 -9.80 17.22
C ASP A 22 13.83 -9.68 17.04
N TYR A 23 13.38 -8.67 16.28
CA TYR A 23 11.95 -8.41 16.05
C TYR A 23 11.25 -9.61 15.40
N PHE A 24 11.81 -10.13 14.30
CA PHE A 24 11.21 -11.27 13.60
C PHE A 24 11.36 -12.57 14.40
N GLY A 25 12.47 -12.75 15.13
CA GLY A 25 12.70 -13.92 15.99
C GLY A 25 11.69 -14.02 17.14
N GLU A 26 11.33 -12.89 17.74
CA GLU A 26 10.44 -12.83 18.91
C GLU A 26 8.96 -12.55 18.55
N LEU A 27 8.63 -12.39 17.27
CA LEU A 27 7.32 -11.88 16.84
C LEU A 27 6.13 -12.69 17.38
N ARG A 28 6.31 -14.01 17.55
CA ARG A 28 5.27 -14.93 18.05
C ARG A 28 4.96 -14.76 19.54
N ASP A 29 5.92 -14.24 20.29
CA ASP A 29 5.83 -14.04 21.74
C ASP A 29 5.35 -12.62 22.09
N ARG A 30 5.33 -11.72 21.10
CA ARG A 30 4.80 -10.37 21.25
C ARG A 30 3.27 -10.38 21.37
N ARG A 31 2.72 -9.35 22.02
CA ARG A 31 1.27 -9.10 22.00
C ARG A 31 0.89 -8.50 20.64
N VAL A 32 -0.14 -9.04 19.99
CA VAL A 32 -0.65 -8.54 18.70
C VAL A 32 -0.97 -7.04 18.76
N TYR A 33 -1.57 -6.62 19.85
CA TYR A 33 -1.91 -5.24 20.15
C TYR A 33 -1.82 -5.02 21.67
N ARG A 34 -1.27 -3.87 22.09
CA ARG A 34 -1.28 -3.43 23.48
C ARG A 34 -2.22 -2.22 23.59
N HIS A 35 -3.10 -2.23 24.59
CA HIS A 35 -3.92 -1.07 24.91
C HIS A 35 -3.03 0.04 25.48
N ILE A 36 -3.08 1.21 24.87
CA ILE A 36 -2.40 2.43 25.28
C ILE A 36 -3.14 3.62 24.66
N SER A 37 -3.18 4.76 25.34
CA SER A 37 -3.79 5.98 24.81
C SER A 37 -2.83 6.75 23.89
N SER A 38 -3.41 7.56 23.00
CA SER A 38 -2.62 8.47 22.16
C SER A 38 -1.80 9.47 22.97
N ARG A 39 -2.30 9.91 24.14
CA ARG A 39 -1.55 10.78 25.06
C ARG A 39 -0.32 10.08 25.61
N GLU A 40 -0.47 8.86 26.12
CA GLU A 40 0.64 8.09 26.67
C GLU A 40 1.75 7.80 25.64
N ILE A 41 1.39 7.53 24.38
CA ILE A 41 2.40 7.40 23.31
C ILE A 41 3.10 8.75 23.09
N ARG A 42 2.33 9.84 22.99
CA ARG A 42 2.89 11.18 22.80
C ARG A 42 3.82 11.55 23.94
N ASP A 43 3.45 11.38 25.21
CA ASP A 43 4.31 11.76 26.34
C ASP A 43 5.70 11.06 26.31
N ARG A 44 5.84 9.93 25.58
CA ARG A 44 7.11 9.23 25.36
C ARG A 44 7.89 9.70 24.12
N LEU A 45 7.22 10.36 23.17
CA LEU A 45 7.77 10.87 21.91
C LEU A 45 7.86 12.41 21.86
N ASP A 46 7.11 13.09 22.72
CA ASP A 46 6.84 14.52 22.70
C ASP A 46 8.04 15.28 23.25
N ALA A 47 9.06 15.38 22.41
CA ALA A 47 10.17 16.27 22.58
C ALA A 47 9.98 17.50 21.67
N ALA A 48 10.35 18.68 22.17
CA ALA A 48 10.51 19.84 21.30
C ALA A 48 11.50 19.52 20.18
N LEU A 49 11.33 20.13 19.00
CA LEU A 49 12.22 19.94 17.86
C LEU A 49 13.68 20.12 18.30
N PRO A 50 14.53 19.07 18.26
CA PRO A 50 15.88 19.17 18.79
C PRO A 50 16.74 20.06 17.90
N THR A 51 17.47 20.99 18.51
CA THR A 51 18.43 21.87 17.81
C THR A 51 19.83 21.25 17.70
N LYS A 52 20.05 20.11 18.36
CA LYS A 52 21.28 19.32 18.33
C LYS A 52 20.94 17.86 18.06
N GLY A 53 21.80 17.17 17.32
CA GLY A 53 21.68 15.73 17.12
C GLY A 53 21.87 14.95 18.42
N ILE A 54 21.40 13.71 18.40
CA ILE A 54 21.66 12.70 19.43
C ILE A 54 22.41 11.52 18.79
N GLU A 55 23.01 10.67 19.62
CA GLU A 55 23.63 9.44 19.16
C GLU A 55 22.61 8.50 18.53
N PHE A 56 23.02 7.75 17.50
CA PHE A 56 22.13 6.86 16.74
C PHE A 56 21.49 5.78 17.62
N ASP A 57 22.23 5.22 18.57
CA ASP A 57 21.70 4.18 19.47
C ASP A 57 20.61 4.73 20.41
N GLU A 58 20.69 6.00 20.82
CA GLU A 58 19.62 6.66 21.58
C GLU A 58 18.36 6.85 20.72
N LEU A 59 18.52 7.16 19.43
CA LEU A 59 17.39 7.19 18.48
C LEU A 59 16.78 5.79 18.30
N LEU A 60 17.61 4.76 18.14
CA LEU A 60 17.17 3.38 17.96
C LEU A 60 16.46 2.84 19.21
N LYS A 61 16.85 3.31 20.40
CA LYS A 61 16.17 3.02 21.67
C LYS A 61 14.72 3.50 21.67
N VAL A 62 14.43 4.69 21.13
CA VAL A 62 13.04 5.18 20.98
C VAL A 62 12.21 4.20 20.13
N PHE A 63 12.78 3.70 19.03
CA PHE A 63 12.12 2.70 18.20
C PHE A 63 11.83 1.41 18.98
N ARG A 64 12.85 0.88 19.69
CA ARG A 64 12.76 -0.38 20.43
C ARG A 64 11.79 -0.32 21.62
N GLU A 65 11.81 0.77 22.38
CA GLU A 65 11.08 0.89 23.65
C GLU A 65 9.69 1.51 23.49
N THR A 66 9.47 2.33 22.46
CA THR A 66 8.20 3.01 22.24
C THR A 66 7.51 2.55 20.95
N VAL A 67 8.18 2.63 19.81
CA VAL A 67 7.51 2.33 18.52
C VAL A 67 7.11 0.86 18.42
N VAL A 68 8.05 -0.07 18.66
CA VAL A 68 7.79 -1.51 18.51
C VAL A 68 6.71 -2.02 19.48
N PRO A 69 6.76 -1.77 20.80
CA PRO A 69 5.83 -2.39 21.75
C PRO A 69 4.39 -1.87 21.63
N PHE A 70 4.22 -0.64 21.13
CA PHE A 70 2.92 0.01 20.97
C PHE A 70 2.42 0.02 19.51
N SER A 71 3.17 -0.61 18.59
CA SER A 71 2.70 -0.90 17.24
C SER A 71 1.81 -2.14 17.21
N ARG A 72 0.90 -2.18 16.24
CA ARG A 72 0.16 -3.40 15.90
C ARG A 72 1.10 -4.36 15.17
N GLN A 73 1.18 -5.59 15.67
CA GLN A 73 2.07 -6.61 15.13
C GLN A 73 1.38 -7.34 13.96
N ASN A 74 1.31 -6.68 12.80
CA ASN A 74 0.52 -7.15 11.65
C ASN A 74 0.98 -8.52 11.13
N ALA A 75 2.27 -8.82 11.24
CA ALA A 75 2.84 -10.11 10.82
C ALA A 75 2.71 -11.23 11.87
N HIS A 76 2.09 -10.96 13.02
CA HIS A 76 1.89 -11.97 14.05
C HIS A 76 0.86 -13.02 13.59
N SER A 77 1.16 -14.31 13.78
CA SER A 77 0.28 -15.46 13.50
C SER A 77 -1.13 -15.46 14.13
N ARG A 78 -1.41 -14.55 15.07
CA ARG A 78 -2.72 -14.40 15.73
C ARG A 78 -3.39 -13.07 15.38
N MET A 79 -2.87 -12.36 14.38
CA MET A 79 -3.48 -11.15 13.84
C MET A 79 -4.51 -11.53 12.77
N PHE A 80 -5.79 -11.55 13.15
CA PHE A 80 -6.91 -11.93 12.27
C PHE A 80 -7.81 -10.76 11.86
N GLY A 81 -7.39 -9.52 12.15
CA GLY A 81 -8.15 -8.33 11.79
C GLY A 81 -7.73 -7.75 10.43
N TYR A 82 -8.69 -7.16 9.72
CA TYR A 82 -8.46 -6.48 8.43
C TYR A 82 -7.84 -7.38 7.35
N VAL A 83 -7.37 -6.76 6.27
CA VAL A 83 -6.58 -7.40 5.21
C VAL A 83 -5.13 -6.97 5.39
N GLN A 84 -4.33 -7.85 5.99
CA GLN A 84 -2.92 -7.58 6.24
C GLN A 84 -2.10 -8.78 5.79
N SER A 85 -1.17 -8.55 4.87
CA SER A 85 -0.16 -9.56 4.53
C SER A 85 0.98 -9.48 5.54
N PRO A 86 1.43 -10.60 6.12
CA PRO A 86 2.64 -10.59 6.92
C PRO A 86 3.81 -10.23 6.00
N GLY A 87 4.41 -9.05 6.20
CA GLY A 87 5.66 -8.69 5.52
C GLY A 87 6.75 -9.71 5.85
N THR A 88 7.58 -10.06 4.86
CA THR A 88 8.70 -10.99 5.06
C THR A 88 9.97 -10.22 5.40
N PRO A 89 10.93 -10.84 6.12
CA PRO A 89 12.25 -10.23 6.34
C PRO A 89 12.95 -9.86 5.02
N LEU A 90 12.77 -10.69 3.99
CA LEU A 90 13.35 -10.44 2.67
C LEU A 90 12.76 -9.19 2.00
N ALA A 91 11.46 -8.94 2.14
CA ALA A 91 10.84 -7.72 1.64
C ALA A 91 11.40 -6.47 2.34
N ALA A 92 11.57 -6.52 3.66
CA ALA A 92 12.16 -5.41 4.42
C ALA A 92 13.62 -5.11 4.00
N LEU A 93 14.41 -6.15 3.71
CA LEU A 93 15.76 -5.98 3.14
C LEU A 93 15.71 -5.41 1.71
N GLY A 94 14.72 -5.82 0.92
CA GLY A 94 14.45 -5.23 -0.40
C GLY A 94 14.16 -3.73 -0.30
N ASP A 95 13.33 -3.32 0.65
CA ASP A 95 13.04 -1.90 0.92
C ASP A 95 14.28 -1.11 1.34
N LEU A 96 15.18 -1.72 2.13
CA LEU A 96 16.47 -1.11 2.48
C LEU A 96 17.34 -0.88 1.24
N LEU A 97 17.45 -1.87 0.35
CA LEU A 97 18.22 -1.74 -0.90
C LEU A 97 17.61 -0.69 -1.83
N ALA A 98 16.28 -0.69 -1.98
CA ALA A 98 15.56 0.31 -2.77
C ALA A 98 15.79 1.72 -2.21
N SER A 99 15.71 1.88 -0.88
CA SER A 99 15.97 3.15 -0.20
C SER A 99 17.43 3.59 -0.31
N THR A 100 18.37 2.65 -0.31
CA THR A 100 19.80 2.93 -0.51
C THR A 100 20.08 3.47 -1.90
N LEU A 101 19.47 2.88 -2.94
CA LEU A 101 19.60 3.37 -4.31
C LEU A 101 18.89 4.70 -4.55
N ASN A 102 17.79 4.94 -3.81
CA ASN A 102 16.94 6.13 -3.93
C ASN A 102 16.64 6.49 -5.41
N ALA A 103 16.35 5.45 -6.21
CA ALA A 103 16.24 5.59 -7.66
C ALA A 103 14.96 6.34 -8.06
N ASN A 104 15.08 7.28 -8.98
CA ASN A 104 13.95 8.04 -9.50
C ASN A 104 13.43 7.41 -10.81
N LEU A 105 12.33 6.66 -10.72
CA LEU A 105 11.73 5.90 -11.84
C LEU A 105 10.76 6.74 -12.70
N THR A 106 11.04 8.03 -12.91
CA THR A 106 10.20 8.91 -13.75
C THR A 106 10.24 8.58 -15.24
N VAL A 107 11.38 8.12 -15.74
CA VAL A 107 11.59 7.68 -17.11
C VAL A 107 12.72 6.67 -17.15
N TRP A 108 12.73 5.78 -18.13
CA TRP A 108 13.73 4.71 -18.25
C TRP A 108 15.17 5.21 -18.12
N ARG A 109 15.51 6.32 -18.79
CA ARG A 109 16.84 6.96 -18.73
C ARG A 109 17.27 7.31 -17.30
N SER A 110 16.33 7.65 -16.41
CA SER A 110 16.63 8.08 -15.03
C SER A 110 16.94 6.89 -14.10
N ALA A 111 16.43 5.69 -14.41
CA ALA A 111 16.66 4.51 -13.60
C ALA A 111 16.57 3.21 -14.43
N PRO A 112 17.53 2.93 -15.34
CA PRO A 112 17.41 1.84 -16.31
C PRO A 112 17.21 0.46 -15.67
N ALA A 113 18.10 0.07 -14.74
CA ALA A 113 18.02 -1.25 -14.11
C ALA A 113 16.78 -1.41 -13.20
N PRO A 114 16.42 -0.44 -12.33
CA PRO A 114 15.16 -0.52 -11.57
C PRO A 114 13.90 -0.58 -12.44
N VAL A 115 13.85 0.16 -13.55
CA VAL A 115 12.70 0.13 -14.47
C VAL A 115 12.58 -1.24 -15.16
N GLU A 116 13.70 -1.84 -15.58
CA GLU A 116 13.66 -3.20 -16.15
C GLU A 116 13.25 -4.26 -15.12
N LEU A 117 13.70 -4.12 -13.86
CA LEU A 117 13.27 -5.00 -12.78
C LEU A 117 11.75 -4.89 -12.51
N GLU A 118 11.21 -3.68 -12.51
CA GLU A 118 9.77 -3.45 -12.39
C GLU A 118 9.00 -4.12 -13.53
N ARG A 119 9.43 -3.91 -14.79
CA ARG A 119 8.83 -4.54 -15.98
C ARG A 119 8.86 -6.06 -15.91
N LEU A 120 9.99 -6.64 -15.52
CA LEU A 120 10.14 -8.08 -15.34
C LEU A 120 9.17 -8.61 -14.29
N THR A 121 9.06 -7.93 -13.15
CA THR A 121 8.17 -8.34 -12.06
C THR A 121 6.70 -8.25 -12.46
N ILE A 122 6.31 -7.18 -13.16
CA ILE A 122 4.95 -7.04 -13.73
C ILE A 122 4.66 -8.17 -14.73
N ASN A 123 5.62 -8.53 -15.57
CA ASN A 123 5.48 -9.65 -16.50
C ASN A 123 5.30 -11.00 -15.78
N TRP A 124 5.99 -11.22 -14.65
CA TRP A 124 5.73 -12.41 -13.82
C TRP A 124 4.32 -12.42 -13.22
N ILE A 125 3.86 -11.27 -12.70
CA ILE A 125 2.48 -11.15 -12.17
C ILE A 125 1.46 -11.42 -13.28
N ARG A 126 1.67 -10.86 -14.48
CA ARG A 126 0.84 -11.11 -15.67
C ARG A 126 0.73 -12.60 -15.98
N GLN A 127 1.84 -13.32 -15.93
CA GLN A 127 1.88 -14.78 -16.17
C GLN A 127 1.13 -15.56 -15.08
N ILE A 128 1.34 -15.21 -13.81
CA ILE A 128 0.64 -15.84 -12.67
C ILE A 128 -0.89 -15.67 -12.79
N LEU A 129 -1.35 -14.50 -13.23
CA LEU A 129 -2.77 -14.20 -13.41
C LEU A 129 -3.36 -14.78 -14.71
N GLY A 130 -2.53 -15.32 -15.60
CA GLY A 130 -2.98 -15.85 -16.90
C GLY A 130 -3.47 -14.78 -17.88
N PHE A 131 -2.98 -13.55 -17.76
CA PHE A 131 -3.33 -12.48 -18.71
C PHE A 131 -2.59 -12.63 -20.05
N ASN A 132 -3.17 -12.04 -21.10
CA ASN A 132 -2.59 -12.06 -22.43
C ASN A 132 -1.23 -11.33 -22.49
N ALA A 133 -0.46 -11.56 -23.55
CA ALA A 133 0.90 -11.05 -23.66
C ALA A 133 1.00 -9.51 -23.68
N GLU A 134 -0.05 -8.84 -24.17
CA GLU A 134 -0.16 -7.39 -24.31
C GLU A 134 -0.58 -6.69 -23.01
N ALA A 135 -0.94 -7.44 -21.96
CA ALA A 135 -1.31 -6.87 -20.68
C ALA A 135 -0.10 -6.24 -20.00
N GLY A 136 -0.25 -4.97 -19.63
CA GLY A 136 0.72 -4.20 -18.86
C GLY A 136 0.31 -4.01 -17.40
N GLY A 137 1.13 -3.26 -16.67
CA GLY A 137 0.87 -2.92 -15.27
C GLY A 137 1.76 -1.78 -14.79
N LEU A 138 1.56 -1.38 -13.55
CA LEU A 138 2.32 -0.35 -12.86
C LEU A 138 2.28 -0.65 -11.36
N PHE A 139 3.42 -0.55 -10.66
CA PHE A 139 3.41 -0.56 -9.20
C PHE A 139 2.90 0.78 -8.68
N VAL A 140 1.88 0.73 -7.82
CA VAL A 140 1.29 1.88 -7.17
C VAL A 140 1.28 1.67 -5.66
N SER A 141 1.11 2.75 -4.90
CA SER A 141 1.21 2.73 -3.43
C SER A 141 0.17 1.86 -2.72
N GLY A 142 -0.89 1.42 -3.40
CA GLY A 142 -1.87 0.49 -2.85
C GLY A 142 -3.14 0.36 -3.68
N GLY A 143 -4.07 -0.48 -3.22
CA GLY A 143 -5.28 -0.84 -3.97
C GLY A 143 -6.20 0.34 -4.32
N SER A 144 -6.25 1.39 -3.49
CA SER A 144 -7.02 2.60 -3.83
C SER A 144 -6.44 3.34 -5.03
N MET A 145 -5.11 3.44 -5.14
CA MET A 145 -4.46 4.03 -6.32
C MET A 145 -4.56 3.11 -7.53
N ALA A 146 -4.51 1.79 -7.34
CA ALA A 146 -4.72 0.84 -8.43
C ALA A 146 -6.12 0.97 -9.02
N ASN A 147 -7.15 1.05 -8.17
CA ASN A 147 -8.53 1.30 -8.60
C ASN A 147 -8.66 2.65 -9.30
N LEU A 148 -8.09 3.72 -8.74
CA LEU A 148 -8.12 5.05 -9.36
C LEU A 148 -7.49 5.03 -10.76
N ALA A 149 -6.30 4.43 -10.91
CA ALA A 149 -5.61 4.33 -12.20
C ALA A 149 -6.39 3.49 -13.21
N ALA A 150 -6.94 2.34 -12.79
CA ALA A 150 -7.75 1.47 -13.64
C ALA A 150 -9.03 2.19 -14.12
N ILE A 151 -9.73 2.89 -13.23
CA ILE A 151 -10.93 3.66 -13.59
C ILE A 151 -10.57 4.85 -14.49
N ALA A 152 -9.44 5.51 -14.26
CA ALA A 152 -8.96 6.57 -15.13
C ALA A 152 -8.67 6.07 -16.56
N ALA A 153 -8.02 4.91 -16.68
CA ALA A 153 -7.80 4.25 -17.97
C ALA A 153 -9.12 3.85 -18.64
N ALA A 154 -10.07 3.27 -17.90
CA ALA A 154 -11.38 2.90 -18.42
C ALA A 154 -12.19 4.12 -18.89
N ARG A 155 -12.15 5.23 -18.13
CA ARG A 155 -12.77 6.51 -18.51
C ARG A 155 -12.16 7.02 -19.81
N GLN A 156 -10.83 7.09 -19.90
CA GLN A 156 -10.12 7.56 -21.09
C GLN A 156 -10.43 6.71 -22.33
N ALA A 157 -10.53 5.38 -22.17
CA ALA A 157 -10.85 4.46 -23.26
C ALA A 157 -12.32 4.56 -23.72
N LYS A 158 -13.25 4.89 -22.80
CA LYS A 158 -14.68 4.99 -23.13
C LYS A 158 -15.02 6.30 -23.85
N ASP A 159 -14.65 7.44 -23.27
CA ASP A 159 -14.72 8.79 -23.87
C ASP A 159 -14.10 9.80 -22.87
N SER A 160 -13.19 10.65 -23.35
CA SER A 160 -12.57 11.73 -22.56
C SER A 160 -13.37 13.04 -22.58
N SER A 161 -14.36 13.17 -23.47
CA SER A 161 -14.90 14.46 -23.92
C SER A 161 -16.41 14.68 -23.72
N SER A 162 -17.25 13.66 -23.55
CA SER A 162 -18.69 13.91 -23.36
C SER A 162 -19.49 12.77 -22.70
N GLY A 163 -20.32 13.11 -21.70
CA GLY A 163 -21.41 12.25 -21.20
C GLY A 163 -21.45 11.98 -19.69
N CYS A 164 -22.64 11.70 -19.16
CA CYS A 164 -22.84 11.17 -17.80
C CYS A 164 -22.34 9.72 -17.75
N LEU A 165 -21.06 9.52 -17.42
CA LEU A 165 -20.52 8.17 -17.22
C LEU A 165 -21.20 7.50 -16.03
N ARG A 166 -21.60 6.24 -16.20
CA ARG A 166 -22.13 5.38 -15.15
C ARG A 166 -21.14 4.27 -14.83
N MET A 167 -20.94 3.99 -13.55
CA MET A 167 -20.18 2.84 -13.07
C MET A 167 -21.10 1.89 -12.33
N TYR A 168 -20.86 0.59 -12.47
CA TYR A 168 -21.63 -0.45 -11.78
C TYR A 168 -20.66 -1.24 -10.92
N ALA A 169 -21.01 -1.43 -9.65
CA ALA A 169 -20.21 -2.18 -8.70
C ALA A 169 -21.14 -2.91 -7.74
N SER A 170 -20.67 -3.98 -7.10
CA SER A 170 -21.41 -4.67 -6.03
C SER A 170 -21.80 -3.72 -4.90
N SER A 171 -22.93 -3.97 -4.23
CA SER A 171 -23.28 -3.35 -2.95
C SER A 171 -22.23 -3.56 -1.86
N GLU A 172 -21.43 -4.63 -1.94
CA GLU A 172 -20.34 -4.96 -1.01
C GLU A 172 -18.97 -4.37 -1.42
N THR A 173 -18.94 -3.55 -2.46
CA THR A 173 -17.69 -3.01 -3.01
C THR A 173 -17.00 -2.08 -2.02
N HIS A 174 -15.68 -2.18 -1.94
CA HIS A 174 -14.86 -1.27 -1.14
C HIS A 174 -15.08 0.21 -1.53
N PHE A 175 -15.22 1.08 -0.53
CA PHE A 175 -15.52 2.50 -0.70
C PHE A 175 -14.54 3.27 -1.61
N SER A 176 -13.35 2.72 -1.87
CA SER A 176 -12.37 3.29 -2.81
C SER A 176 -12.92 3.49 -4.22
N ILE A 177 -13.89 2.67 -4.66
CA ILE A 177 -14.47 2.80 -6.01
C ILE A 177 -15.28 4.09 -6.12
N ALA A 178 -16.22 4.34 -5.21
CA ALA A 178 -16.98 5.59 -5.17
C ALA A 178 -16.06 6.81 -4.92
N LYS A 179 -15.01 6.64 -4.11
CA LYS A 179 -13.98 7.69 -3.93
C LYS A 179 -13.25 8.01 -5.24
N ALA A 180 -12.82 7.00 -5.99
CA ALA A 180 -12.15 7.17 -7.28
C ALA A 180 -13.07 7.84 -8.32
N ALA A 181 -14.33 7.41 -8.40
CA ALA A 181 -15.33 8.05 -9.27
C ALA A 181 -15.48 9.55 -8.97
N ALA A 182 -15.52 9.94 -7.68
CA ALA A 182 -15.58 11.34 -7.29
C ALA A 182 -14.34 12.13 -7.73
N LEU A 183 -13.13 11.59 -7.50
CA LEU A 183 -11.86 12.23 -7.84
C LEU A 183 -11.67 12.39 -9.35
N LEU A 184 -12.21 11.45 -10.13
CA LEU A 184 -12.15 11.47 -11.59
C LEU A 184 -13.31 12.24 -12.23
N GLY A 185 -14.10 12.99 -11.46
CA GLY A 185 -15.20 13.81 -12.00
C GLY A 185 -16.40 13.02 -12.51
N ILE A 186 -16.46 11.71 -12.27
CA ILE A 186 -17.64 10.86 -12.59
C ILE A 186 -18.75 11.14 -11.56
N GLY A 187 -18.39 11.39 -10.30
CA GLY A 187 -19.32 11.65 -9.20
C GLY A 187 -19.77 10.36 -8.50
N ARG A 188 -19.95 10.44 -7.17
CA ARG A 188 -20.34 9.27 -6.35
C ARG A 188 -21.73 8.74 -6.72
N GLN A 189 -22.65 9.65 -7.02
CA GLN A 189 -24.03 9.37 -7.40
C GLN A 189 -24.15 8.58 -8.71
N ASN A 190 -23.07 8.53 -9.50
CA ASN A 190 -22.99 7.80 -10.76
C ASN A 190 -22.38 6.41 -10.61
N VAL A 191 -22.06 6.00 -9.39
CA VAL A 191 -21.76 4.60 -9.05
C VAL A 191 -23.06 3.92 -8.62
N ARG A 192 -23.60 3.05 -9.47
CA ARG A 192 -24.72 2.16 -9.12
C ARG A 192 -24.19 0.99 -8.30
N HIS A 193 -24.87 0.73 -7.18
CA HIS A 193 -24.67 -0.47 -6.39
C HIS A 193 -25.64 -1.55 -6.85
N VAL A 194 -25.08 -2.62 -7.41
CA VAL A 194 -25.79 -3.80 -7.89
C VAL A 194 -25.97 -4.76 -6.73
N ALA A 195 -27.16 -5.34 -6.62
CA ALA A 195 -27.48 -6.31 -5.60
C ALA A 195 -26.56 -7.54 -5.65
N VAL A 196 -26.44 -8.22 -4.52
CA VAL A 196 -25.70 -9.46 -4.39
C VAL A 196 -26.60 -10.64 -4.02
N ASP A 197 -26.14 -11.85 -4.31
CA ASP A 197 -26.77 -13.09 -3.86
C ASP A 197 -26.40 -13.42 -2.40
N GLU A 198 -26.89 -14.55 -1.90
CA GLU A 198 -26.60 -15.06 -0.54
C GLU A 198 -25.11 -15.40 -0.29
N HIS A 199 -24.31 -15.44 -1.36
CA HIS A 199 -22.86 -15.64 -1.33
C HIS A 199 -22.09 -14.34 -1.61
N PHE A 200 -22.76 -13.18 -1.57
CA PHE A 200 -22.19 -11.86 -1.82
C PHE A 200 -21.63 -11.66 -3.25
N ARG A 201 -22.08 -12.46 -4.22
CA ARG A 201 -21.71 -12.30 -5.64
C ARG A 201 -22.69 -11.36 -6.32
N ILE A 202 -22.20 -10.59 -7.30
CA ILE A 202 -23.06 -9.70 -8.10
C ILE A 202 -24.19 -10.50 -8.76
N ARG A 203 -25.43 -10.04 -8.57
CA ARG A 203 -26.60 -10.52 -9.29
C ARG A 203 -26.59 -9.97 -10.72
N VAL A 204 -26.29 -10.84 -11.68
CA VAL A 204 -26.12 -10.45 -13.09
C VAL A 204 -27.45 -10.00 -13.72
N ASP A 205 -28.57 -10.56 -13.29
CA ASP A 205 -29.91 -10.14 -13.69
C ASP A 205 -30.18 -8.67 -13.30
N ASP A 206 -29.86 -8.29 -12.06
CA ASP A 206 -29.97 -6.90 -11.58
C ASP A 206 -28.98 -5.98 -12.31
N LEU A 207 -27.72 -6.42 -12.52
CA LEU A 207 -26.74 -5.66 -13.29
C LEU A 207 -27.26 -5.31 -14.70
N VAL A 208 -27.79 -6.31 -15.42
CA VAL A 208 -28.31 -6.11 -16.78
C VAL A 208 -29.52 -5.18 -16.75
N ALA A 209 -30.47 -5.39 -15.83
CA ALA A 209 -31.64 -4.53 -15.71
C ALA A 209 -31.27 -3.05 -15.47
N GLN A 210 -30.30 -2.79 -14.58
CA GLN A 210 -29.83 -1.44 -14.31
C GLN A 210 -29.11 -0.81 -15.51
N ILE A 211 -28.27 -1.58 -16.23
CA ILE A 211 -27.61 -1.11 -17.44
C ILE A 211 -28.62 -0.75 -18.52
N THR A 212 -29.62 -1.61 -18.76
CA THR A 212 -30.67 -1.36 -19.76
C THR A 212 -31.46 -0.09 -19.41
N ALA A 213 -31.87 0.07 -18.15
CA ALA A 213 -32.62 1.25 -17.70
C ALA A 213 -31.80 2.55 -17.85
N ASP A 214 -30.51 2.54 -17.51
CA ASP A 214 -29.63 3.72 -17.65
C ASP A 214 -29.29 4.01 -19.14
N LEU A 215 -29.46 3.05 -20.07
CA LEU A 215 -29.31 3.26 -21.52
C LEU A 215 -30.59 3.80 -22.19
N GLU A 216 -31.76 3.58 -21.59
CA GLU A 216 -33.06 4.02 -22.10
C GLU A 216 -33.46 5.43 -21.60
N ALA A 217 -32.79 5.93 -20.55
CA ALA A 217 -33.04 7.24 -19.92
C ALA A 217 -32.35 8.41 -20.66
#